data_AF-A0A527XEU2-F1
#
_entry.id   AF-A0A527XEU2-F1
#
_cell.length_a   1.000
_cell.length_b   1.000
_cell.length_c   1.000
_cell.angle_alpha   90.00
_cell.angle_beta   90.00
_cell.angle_gamma   90.00
#
_symmetry.space_group_name_H-M   'P 1'
#
loop_
_entity.id
_entity.type
_entity.pdbx_description
1 polymer ?
#
loop_
_entity_poly.entity_id
_entity_poly.type
_entity_poly.pdbx_seq_one_letter_code
_entity_poly.pdbx_strand_id
1 'polypeptide(L)' 'YFVLGALSSGMLLYGISLVYGYTGNTGFQEIATALGSGERQLGLVFGLVFVLAGLAFKISAVPFHMWTPDVYEG' A
#
# COMPACT_ATOMS: atom_id res chain seq x y z
N TYR A 1 0.63 -0.01 -19.34
CA TYR A 1 0.94 -0.92 -18.21
C TYR A 1 2.22 -0.58 -17.45
N PHE A 2 3.42 -0.64 -18.06
CA PHE A 2 4.71 -0.52 -17.35
C PHE A 2 4.80 0.67 -16.37
N VAL A 3 4.56 1.90 -16.85
CA VAL A 3 4.66 3.13 -16.02
C VAL A 3 3.70 3.08 -14.83
N LEU A 4 2.45 2.68 -15.05
CA LEU A 4 1.45 2.60 -13.98
C LEU A 4 1.77 1.47 -12.99
N GLY A 5 2.30 0.35 -13.47
CA GLY A 5 2.81 -0.74 -12.62
C GLY A 5 4.02 -0.33 -11.77
N ALA A 6 4.94 0.44 -12.34
CA ALA A 6 6.08 1.00 -11.62
C ALA A 6 5.62 2.01 -10.54
N LEU A 7 4.67 2.89 -10.86
CA LEU A 7 4.05 3.82 -9.91
C LEU A 7 3.40 3.07 -8.73
N SER A 8 2.57 2.06 -9.01
CA SER A 8 1.94 1.23 -7.98
C SER A 8 2.97 0.53 -7.08
N SER A 9 4.04 0.02 -7.67
CA SER A 9 5.11 -0.63 -6.91
C SER A 9 5.87 0.37 -6.03
N GLY A 10 6.11 1.59 -6.51
CA GLY A 10 6.68 2.68 -5.71
C GLY A 10 5.78 3.10 -4.55
N MET A 11 4.47 3.23 -4.78
CA MET A 11 3.50 3.51 -3.72
C MET A 11 3.47 2.41 -2.66
N LEU A 12 3.44 1.13 -3.09
CA LEU A 12 3.48 -0.02 -2.18
C LEU A 12 4.76 0.00 -1.33
N LEU A 13 5.91 0.20 -1.96
CA LEU A 13 7.20 0.22 -1.26
C LEU A 13 7.30 1.38 -0.27
N TYR A 14 6.83 2.57 -0.64
CA TYR A 14 6.81 3.73 0.24
C TYR A 14 5.83 3.52 1.42
N GLY A 15 4.69 2.90 1.18
CA GLY A 15 3.76 2.49 2.23
C GLY A 15 4.40 1.52 3.23
N ILE A 16 5.09 0.48 2.73
CA ILE A 16 5.85 -0.47 3.57
C ILE A 16 6.94 0.26 4.36
N SER A 17 7.65 1.20 3.73
CA SER A 17 8.68 2.00 4.40
C SER A 17 8.11 2.84 5.55
N LEU A 18 6.93 3.44 5.39
CA LEU A 18 6.24 4.17 6.46
C LEU A 18 5.80 3.22 7.58
N VAL A 19 5.20 2.08 7.25
CA VAL A 19 4.81 1.07 8.26
C VAL A 19 6.02 0.63 9.07
N TYR A 20 7.14 0.32 8.39
CA TYR A 20 8.40 -0.02 9.05
C TYR A 20 8.93 1.15 9.90
N GLY A 21 8.88 2.38 9.40
CA GLY A 21 9.37 3.56 10.12
C GLY A 21 8.62 3.84 11.43
N TYR A 22 7.32 3.53 11.50
CA TYR A 22 6.51 3.73 12.71
C TYR A 22 6.44 2.51 13.63
N THR A 23 6.57 1.30 13.09
CA THR A 23 6.45 0.06 13.89
C THR A 23 7.80 -0.58 14.22
N GLY A 24 8.87 -0.24 13.50
CA GLY A 24 10.18 -0.89 13.59
C GLY A 24 10.20 -2.34 13.08
N ASN A 25 9.10 -2.83 12.50
CA ASN A 25 8.89 -4.24 12.21
C ASN A 25 8.33 -4.43 10.81
N THR A 26 8.58 -5.60 10.23
CA THR A 26 7.94 -6.08 8.99
C THR A 26 7.00 -7.26 9.23
N GLY A 27 7.00 -7.81 10.45
CA GLY A 27 6.13 -8.89 10.87
C GLY A 27 4.70 -8.41 11.13
N PHE A 28 3.72 -9.17 10.64
CA PHE A 28 2.31 -8.78 10.74
C PHE A 28 1.80 -8.76 12.18
N GLN A 29 2.32 -9.61 13.07
CA GLN A 29 1.89 -9.67 14.47
C GLN A 29 2.32 -8.41 15.23
N GLU A 30 3.55 -7.96 15.00
CA GLU A 30 4.13 -6.76 15.59
C GLU A 30 3.45 -5.50 15.05
N ILE A 31 3.20 -5.45 13.74
CA ILE A 31 2.43 -4.36 13.11
C ILE A 31 1.00 -4.30 13.69
N ALA A 32 0.31 -5.44 13.83
CA ALA A 32 -1.02 -5.49 14.42
C ALA A 32 -1.02 -5.04 15.88
N THR A 33 0.01 -5.41 16.63
CA THR A 33 0.19 -4.97 18.02
C THR A 33 0.41 -3.46 18.09
N ALA A 34 1.29 -2.90 17.26
CA ALA A 34 1.56 -1.46 17.18
C ALA A 34 0.31 -0.64 16.77
N LEU A 35 -0.58 -1.21 15.97
CA LEU A 35 -1.87 -0.61 15.63
C LEU A 35 -2.87 -0.61 16.80
N GLY A 36 -2.78 -1.59 17.70
CA GLY A 36 -3.70 -1.76 18.82
C GLY A 36 -3.24 -1.11 20.13
N SER A 37 -1.94 -0.85 20.30
CA SER A 37 -1.34 -0.56 21.60
C SER A 37 -1.05 0.92 21.91
N GLY A 38 -1.77 1.87 21.31
CA GLY A 38 -1.50 3.29 21.59
C GLY A 38 -2.37 4.28 20.83
N GLU A 39 -1.96 5.55 20.89
CA GLU A 39 -2.58 6.62 20.13
C GLU A 39 -2.39 6.41 18.63
N ARG A 40 -3.42 6.73 17.84
CA ARG A 40 -3.42 6.43 16.40
C ARG A 40 -2.42 7.33 15.67
N GLN A 41 -1.28 6.76 15.29
CA GLN A 41 -0.23 7.49 14.59
C GLN A 41 -0.63 7.76 13.13
N LEU A 42 -0.86 9.02 12.77
CA LEU A 42 -1.29 9.41 11.42
C LEU A 42 -0.36 8.87 10.33
N GLY A 43 0.95 8.89 10.54
CA GLY A 43 1.90 8.40 9.55
C GLY A 43 1.82 6.89 9.30
N LEU A 44 1.47 6.09 10.33
CA LEU A 44 1.20 4.66 10.16
C LEU A 44 -0.07 4.44 9.34
N VAL A 45 -1.11 5.25 9.56
CA VAL A 45 -2.34 5.22 8.75
C VAL A 45 -2.03 5.57 7.29
N PHE A 46 -1.23 6.60 7.03
CA PHE A 46 -0.77 6.93 5.67
C PHE A 46 0.02 5.80 5.03
N GLY A 47 0.91 5.16 5.78
CA GLY A 47 1.64 3.97 5.33
C GLY A 47 0.71 2.85 4.88
N LEU A 48 -0.29 2.52 5.70
CA LEU A 48 -1.30 1.52 5.37
C LEU A 48 -2.13 1.89 4.14
N VAL A 49 -2.53 3.16 4.00
CA VAL A 49 -3.26 3.64 2.81
C VAL A 49 -2.44 3.43 1.54
N PHE A 50 -1.13 3.69 1.57
CA PHE A 50 -0.24 3.50 0.42
C PHE A 50 -0.04 2.02 0.09
N VAL A 51 0.09 1.17 1.11
CA VAL A 51 0.12 -0.29 0.93
C VAL A 51 -1.16 -0.78 0.25
N LEU A 52 -2.31 -0.36 0.77
CA LEU A 52 -3.61 -0.76 0.23
C LEU A 52 -3.84 -0.21 -1.18
N ALA A 53 -3.46 1.03 -1.47
CA ALA A 53 -3.56 1.61 -2.81
C ALA A 53 -2.69 0.84 -3.83
N GLY A 54 -1.46 0.48 -3.45
CA GLY A 54 -0.57 -0.34 -4.28
C GLY A 54 -1.15 -1.73 -4.57
N LEU A 55 -1.71 -2.39 -3.54
CA LEU A 55 -2.38 -3.69 -3.70
C LEU A 55 -3.66 -3.58 -4.54
N ALA A 56 -4.50 -2.58 -4.27
CA ALA A 56 -5.75 -2.33 -4.99
C ALA A 56 -5.50 -2.10 -6.49
N PHE A 57 -4.43 -1.37 -6.86
CA PHE A 57 -4.01 -1.23 -8.24
C PHE A 57 -3.67 -2.57 -8.90
N LYS A 58 -2.92 -3.46 -8.21
CA LYS A 58 -2.51 -4.77 -8.75
C LYS A 58 -3.69 -5.69 -9.04
N ILE A 59 -4.77 -5.58 -8.26
CA ILE A 59 -5.97 -6.41 -8.43
C ILE A 59 -7.08 -5.71 -9.22
N SER A 60 -6.80 -4.55 -9.84
CA SER A 60 -7.79 -3.77 -10.59
C SER A 60 -9.04 -3.38 -9.77
N ALA A 61 -8.88 -3.12 -8.47
CA ALA A 61 -9.99 -2.70 -7.61
C ALA A 61 -10.37 -1.23 -7.87
N VAL A 62 -11.66 -0.88 -7.74
CA VAL A 62 -12.13 0.52 -7.78
C VAL A 62 -11.51 1.30 -6.60
N PRO A 63 -10.97 2.53 -6.80
CA PRO A 63 -10.90 3.35 -8.03
C PRO A 63 -9.62 3.19 -8.88
N PHE A 64 -8.80 2.17 -8.66
CA PHE A 64 -7.47 1.96 -9.28
C PHE A 64 -7.47 1.05 -10.53
N HIS A 65 -8.61 0.92 -11.22
CA HIS A 65 -8.81 0.00 -12.35
C HIS A 65 -8.61 0.65 -13.74
N MET A 66 -8.16 1.91 -13.79
CA MET A 66 -8.08 2.71 -15.02
C MET A 66 -7.27 2.05 -16.16
N TRP A 67 -6.28 1.22 -15.82
CA TRP A 67 -5.41 0.56 -16.80
C TRP A 67 -5.97 -0.76 -17.34
N THR A 68 -6.98 -1.32 -16.66
CA THR A 68 -7.46 -2.69 -16.86
C THR A 68 -8.08 -2.90 -18.25
N PRO A 69 -8.95 -2.01 -18.78
CA PRO A 69 -9.49 -2.18 -20.13
C PRO A 69 -8.39 -2.13 -21.20
N ASP A 70 -7.53 -1.10 -21.15
CA ASP A 70 -6.46 -0.88 -22.14
C ASP A 70 -5.46 -2.04 -22.24
N VAL A 71 -5.23 -2.78 -21.16
CA VAL A 71 -4.24 -3.88 -21.12
C VAL A 71 -4.85 -5.22 -21.50
N TYR A 72 -6.15 -5.42 -21.29
CA TYR A 72 -6.82 -6.65 -21.73
C TYR A 72 -7.25 -6.63 -23.19
N GLU A 73 -7.44 -5.44 -23.77
CA GLU A 73 -7.74 -5.28 -25.20
C GLU A 73 -6.49 -5.32 -26.09
N GLY A 74 -5.30 -5.13 -25.52
CA GLY A 74 -4.00 -5.12 -26.22
C GLY A 74 -3.28 -6.46 -26.26
#